data_AF-A0A163HTM9-F1
#
_entry.id   AF-A0A163HTM9-F1
#
_cell.length_a   1.000
_cell.length_b   1.000
_cell.length_c   1.000
_cell.angle_alpha   90.00
_cell.angle_beta   90.00
_cell.angle_gamma   90.00
#
_symmetry.space_group_name_H-M   'P 1'
#
loop_
_entity.id
_entity.type
_entity.pdbx_description
1 polymer ?
#
loop_
_entity_poly.entity_id
_entity_poly.type
_entity_poly.pdbx_seq_one_letter_code
_entity_poly.pdbx_strand_id
1 'polypeptide(L)'
;MSNLRFTDTALSEWMRGTGQDSDIVISTRVRVARNLQHLPFPLLATDQQSGEVLERLTRVLNDKEDLQDFGDLHVIKLSEIDELDKKVLVEKHLISPNLANESRNGAVILTEDESVSIMINEEDHLRIQCLYPGFQVREAWERATALDDVFESEIDYAFDDKRGYLTSCPTNVGTGLRASVMMHLPALVMTQQINRILSAVSQVGLTVRGIYGEGSEALGNLFQISNQITLGQTEAEIIENLHSVALQIIEHEKNARARLLGDSKLRITDRVMRSYGILSYAAVMDSKEAAQRLSDVRLGVDLGLLEGPEIPVMNELNVKTQPGFLQKTFGEGMHPSERDMYRAKLIRETLGNH
;
A
#
# COMPACT_ATOMS: atom_id res chain seq x y z
N MET A 1 -17.61 -14.51 13.36
CA MET A 1 -16.93 -13.52 12.51
C MET A 1 -17.28 -12.15 13.05
N SER A 2 -16.28 -11.39 13.47
CA SER A 2 -16.47 -9.95 13.68
C SER A 2 -16.99 -9.35 12.37
N ASN A 3 -18.08 -8.60 12.45
CA ASN A 3 -18.63 -7.88 11.31
C ASN A 3 -17.92 -6.52 11.22
N LEU A 4 -16.65 -6.57 10.81
CA LEU A 4 -15.80 -5.39 10.69
C LEU A 4 -15.97 -4.82 9.28
N ARG A 5 -16.67 -3.68 9.16
CA ARG A 5 -17.01 -3.08 7.85
C ARG A 5 -15.82 -2.92 6.88
N PHE A 6 -14.63 -2.67 7.43
CA PHE A 6 -13.40 -2.44 6.68
C PHE A 6 -12.83 -3.71 6.01
N THR A 7 -13.36 -4.89 6.37
CA THR A 7 -12.95 -6.19 5.80
C THR A 7 -14.06 -6.82 4.95
N ASP A 8 -15.25 -6.24 4.90
CA ASP A 8 -16.37 -6.71 4.08
C ASP A 8 -16.18 -6.41 2.59
N THR A 9 -15.53 -5.29 2.28
CA THR A 9 -15.26 -4.86 0.89
C THR A 9 -13.77 -4.85 0.61
N ALA A 10 -13.37 -5.37 -0.55
CA ALA A 10 -11.96 -5.40 -0.95
C ALA A 10 -11.46 -4.03 -1.39
N LEU A 11 -12.33 -3.27 -2.08
CA LEU A 11 -11.97 -2.00 -2.67
C LEU A 11 -12.26 -0.85 -1.70
N SER A 12 -11.19 -0.30 -1.12
CA SER A 12 -11.22 0.99 -0.43
C SER A 12 -11.70 2.09 -1.36
N GLU A 13 -12.33 3.14 -0.85
CA GLU A 13 -12.80 4.24 -1.69
C GLU A 13 -11.65 4.95 -2.39
N TRP A 14 -10.51 5.11 -1.72
CA TRP A 14 -9.31 5.69 -2.34
C TRP A 14 -8.81 4.85 -3.53
N MET A 15 -9.02 3.52 -3.54
CA MET A 15 -8.60 2.66 -4.66
C MET A 15 -9.50 2.78 -5.91
N ARG A 16 -10.65 3.45 -5.79
CA ARG A 16 -11.58 3.73 -6.90
C ARG A 16 -11.18 4.96 -7.71
N GLY A 17 -10.41 5.88 -7.13
CA GLY A 17 -10.12 7.18 -7.73
C GLY A 17 -9.20 7.10 -8.94
N THR A 18 -9.40 8.01 -9.90
CA THR A 18 -8.47 8.25 -11.01
C THR A 18 -7.56 9.41 -10.64
N GLY A 19 -6.40 9.10 -10.04
CA GLY A 19 -5.35 10.09 -9.80
C GLY A 19 -4.55 10.43 -11.06
N GLN A 20 -3.67 11.43 -10.96
CA GLN A 20 -2.72 11.73 -12.02
C GLN A 20 -1.86 10.48 -12.35
N ASP A 21 -1.62 10.23 -13.64
CA ASP A 21 -0.81 9.10 -14.13
C ASP A 21 -1.26 7.72 -13.57
N SER A 22 -2.56 7.54 -13.30
CA SER A 22 -3.10 6.33 -12.65
C SER A 22 -3.01 5.04 -13.48
N ASP A 23 -2.72 5.15 -14.77
CA ASP A 23 -2.42 4.03 -15.66
C ASP A 23 -1.13 3.31 -15.23
N ILE A 24 -0.10 4.08 -14.84
CA ILE A 24 1.20 3.56 -14.36
C ILE A 24 1.28 3.58 -12.84
N VAL A 25 0.86 4.66 -12.19
CA VAL A 25 0.92 4.81 -10.73
C VAL A 25 -0.36 4.26 -10.12
N ILE A 26 -0.23 3.20 -9.32
CA ILE A 26 -1.38 2.61 -8.62
C ILE A 26 -1.79 3.49 -7.46
N SER A 27 -0.80 3.85 -6.64
CA SER A 27 -1.04 4.56 -5.41
C SER A 27 0.18 5.33 -4.96
N THR A 28 -0.10 6.35 -4.18
CA THR A 28 0.86 7.10 -3.41
C THR A 28 0.58 6.84 -1.94
N ARG A 29 1.65 6.70 -1.16
CA ARG A 29 1.56 6.49 0.28
C ARG A 29 2.63 7.28 1.01
N VAL A 30 2.22 8.10 1.95
CA VAL A 30 3.10 8.81 2.88
C VAL A 30 2.88 8.27 4.28
N ARG A 31 3.98 8.01 5.00
CA ARG A 31 3.96 7.55 6.39
C ARG A 31 4.86 8.42 7.24
N VAL A 32 4.40 8.73 8.44
CA VAL A 32 5.14 9.49 9.45
C VAL A 32 5.16 8.70 10.74
N ALA A 33 6.34 8.52 11.32
CA ALA A 33 6.54 7.78 12.57
C ALA A 33 6.94 8.74 13.70
N ARG A 34 6.27 8.60 14.86
CA ARG A 34 6.48 9.40 16.07
C ARG A 34 6.46 8.51 17.31
N ASN A 35 7.24 8.89 18.31
CA ASN A 35 7.14 8.33 19.64
C ASN A 35 6.81 9.42 20.65
N LEU A 36 5.98 9.09 21.64
CA LEU A 36 5.66 9.97 22.77
C LEU A 36 6.87 10.15 23.69
N GLN A 37 7.02 11.37 24.24
CA GLN A 37 7.96 11.64 25.32
C GLN A 37 7.55 10.92 26.62
N HIS A 38 8.52 10.63 27.48
CA HIS A 38 8.35 10.03 28.82
C HIS A 38 7.81 8.59 28.87
N LEU A 39 7.52 7.95 27.73
CA LEU A 39 7.13 6.54 27.65
C LEU A 39 8.21 5.72 26.92
N PRO A 40 8.57 4.52 27.42
CA PRO A 40 9.49 3.63 26.71
C PRO A 40 8.93 3.24 25.34
N PHE A 41 9.78 3.14 24.33
CA PHE A 41 9.38 2.73 22.97
C PHE A 41 8.76 1.32 22.94
N PRO A 42 7.92 0.99 21.93
CA PRO A 42 7.10 -0.22 21.93
C PRO A 42 7.85 -1.52 22.24
N LEU A 43 9.09 -1.64 21.75
CA LEU A 43 9.94 -2.82 21.96
C LEU A 43 10.22 -3.13 23.45
N LEU A 44 10.27 -2.11 24.30
CA LEU A 44 10.59 -2.24 25.73
C LEU A 44 9.41 -1.87 26.64
N ALA A 45 8.32 -1.36 26.08
CA ALA A 45 7.14 -0.95 26.83
C ALA A 45 6.48 -2.16 27.53
N THR A 46 6.07 -1.94 28.78
CA THR A 46 5.19 -2.88 29.49
C THR A 46 3.76 -2.78 28.94
N ASP A 47 2.92 -3.78 29.23
CA ASP A 47 1.51 -3.79 28.83
C ASP A 47 0.74 -2.56 29.34
N GLN A 48 1.01 -2.16 30.59
CA GLN A 48 0.42 -0.94 31.16
C GLN A 48 0.85 0.32 30.39
N GLN A 49 2.12 0.42 29.99
CA GLN A 49 2.64 1.57 29.27
C GLN A 49 2.11 1.65 27.83
N SER A 50 2.01 0.52 27.12
CA SER A 50 1.41 0.53 25.78
C SER A 50 -0.10 0.80 25.83
N GLY A 51 -0.79 0.35 26.90
CA GLY A 51 -2.18 0.75 27.18
C GLY A 51 -2.33 2.25 27.41
N GLU A 52 -1.38 2.87 28.12
CA GLU A 52 -1.36 4.32 28.33
C GLU A 52 -1.12 5.09 27.02
N VAL A 53 -0.21 4.62 26.16
CA VAL A 53 0.00 5.19 24.81
C VAL A 53 -1.31 5.16 24.01
N LEU A 54 -1.99 4.00 24.00
CA LEU A 54 -3.26 3.84 23.29
C LEU A 54 -4.31 4.82 23.80
N GLU A 55 -4.46 4.95 25.11
CA GLU A 55 -5.43 5.89 25.70
C GLU A 55 -5.10 7.34 25.35
N ARG A 56 -3.84 7.76 25.47
CA ARG A 56 -3.42 9.13 25.15
C ARG A 56 -3.67 9.47 23.68
N LEU A 57 -3.27 8.61 22.76
CA LEU A 57 -3.44 8.85 21.32
C LEU A 57 -4.91 8.80 20.88
N THR A 58 -5.72 7.93 21.48
CA THR A 58 -7.16 7.90 21.17
C THR A 58 -7.93 9.07 21.77
N ARG A 59 -7.43 9.69 22.84
CA ARG A 59 -8.03 10.88 23.45
C ARG A 59 -7.98 12.09 22.53
N VAL A 60 -6.94 12.22 21.69
CA VAL A 60 -6.81 13.29 20.67
C VAL A 60 -8.04 13.32 19.75
N LEU A 61 -8.68 12.17 19.52
CA LEU A 61 -9.88 12.07 18.67
C LEU A 61 -11.16 12.68 19.29
N ASN A 62 -11.15 13.02 20.58
CA ASN A 62 -12.32 13.59 21.24
C ASN A 62 -12.50 15.08 20.90
N ASP A 63 -11.41 15.79 20.62
CA ASP A 63 -11.43 17.19 20.20
C ASP A 63 -11.58 17.28 18.68
N LYS A 64 -12.84 17.25 18.25
CA LYS A 64 -13.24 17.03 16.85
C LYS A 64 -13.13 18.25 15.93
N GLU A 65 -12.77 19.44 16.42
CA GLU A 65 -12.80 20.65 15.57
C GLU A 65 -11.75 20.55 14.45
N ASP A 66 -10.51 20.18 14.75
CA ASP A 66 -9.43 20.09 13.75
C ASP A 66 -9.44 18.77 12.95
N LEU A 67 -10.19 17.76 13.42
CA LEU A 67 -10.28 16.45 12.76
C LEU A 67 -11.45 16.34 11.78
N GLN A 68 -12.38 17.30 11.75
CA GLN A 68 -13.56 17.28 10.88
C GLN A 68 -13.20 17.20 9.38
N ASP A 69 -12.11 17.84 8.96
CA ASP A 69 -11.66 17.85 7.57
C ASP A 69 -11.15 16.48 7.08
N PHE A 70 -10.90 15.54 7.99
CA PHE A 70 -10.44 14.18 7.67
C PHE A 70 -11.57 13.16 7.58
N GLY A 71 -12.79 13.51 8.01
CA GLY A 71 -13.94 12.61 8.08
C GLY A 71 -14.03 11.81 9.38
N ASP A 72 -14.97 10.88 9.44
CA ASP A 72 -15.20 10.06 10.63
C ASP A 72 -14.05 9.06 10.86
N LEU A 73 -13.42 9.16 12.03
CA LEU A 73 -12.31 8.32 12.47
C LEU A 73 -12.79 7.19 13.38
N HIS A 74 -12.44 5.96 13.04
CA HIS A 74 -12.87 4.75 13.75
C HIS A 74 -11.67 4.05 14.38
N VAL A 75 -11.68 3.95 15.70
CA VAL A 75 -10.67 3.21 16.46
C VAL A 75 -11.01 1.73 16.46
N ILE A 76 -10.04 0.90 16.04
CA ILE A 76 -10.14 -0.56 16.05
C ILE A 76 -8.97 -1.10 16.87
N LYS A 77 -9.27 -1.71 18.01
CA LYS A 77 -8.24 -2.41 18.78
C LYS A 77 -8.03 -3.80 18.19
N LEU A 78 -6.77 -4.17 17.97
CA LEU A 78 -6.47 -5.46 17.36
C LEU A 78 -6.78 -6.65 18.26
N SER A 79 -6.88 -6.45 19.57
CA SER A 79 -7.35 -7.46 20.52
C SER A 79 -8.84 -7.79 20.38
N GLU A 80 -9.61 -6.94 19.71
CA GLU A 80 -11.07 -7.04 19.59
C GLU A 80 -11.52 -7.63 18.23
N ILE A 81 -10.58 -7.92 17.31
CA ILE A 81 -10.86 -8.45 15.98
C ILE A 81 -10.16 -9.80 15.75
N ASP A 82 -10.74 -10.63 14.88
CA ASP A 82 -10.19 -11.95 14.57
C ASP A 82 -8.91 -11.89 13.70
N GLU A 83 -8.11 -12.96 13.70
CA GLU A 83 -6.85 -13.03 12.93
C GLU A 83 -7.07 -12.89 11.42
N LEU A 84 -8.24 -13.30 10.94
CA LEU A 84 -8.59 -13.19 9.53
C LEU A 84 -8.84 -11.73 9.14
N ASP A 85 -9.52 -10.96 9.98
CA ASP A 85 -9.73 -9.53 9.81
C ASP A 85 -8.41 -8.78 9.83
N LYS A 86 -7.51 -9.09 10.77
CA LYS A 86 -6.14 -8.52 10.78
C LYS A 86 -5.42 -8.78 9.46
N LYS A 87 -5.50 -10.01 8.96
CA LYS A 87 -4.88 -10.40 7.69
C LYS A 87 -5.48 -9.62 6.50
N VAL A 88 -6.80 -9.44 6.46
CA VAL A 88 -7.45 -8.63 5.42
C VAL A 88 -7.02 -7.17 5.50
N LEU A 89 -6.91 -6.58 6.70
CA LEU A 89 -6.41 -5.21 6.86
C LEU A 89 -4.96 -5.06 6.38
N VAL A 90 -4.11 -6.08 6.57
CA VAL A 90 -2.74 -6.13 6.00
C VAL A 90 -2.77 -6.21 4.48
N GLU A 91 -3.62 -7.06 3.91
CA GLU A 91 -3.77 -7.24 2.46
C GLU A 91 -4.32 -6.00 1.77
N LYS A 92 -5.14 -5.20 2.47
CA LYS A 92 -5.60 -3.86 2.04
C LYS A 92 -4.57 -2.75 2.27
N HIS A 93 -3.39 -3.08 2.81
CA HIS A 93 -2.33 -2.14 3.18
C HIS A 93 -2.72 -1.08 4.23
N LEU A 94 -3.78 -1.32 4.99
CA LEU A 94 -4.26 -0.42 6.04
C LEU A 94 -3.42 -0.57 7.31
N ILE A 95 -2.97 -1.77 7.63
CA ILE A 95 -2.04 -2.01 8.75
C ILE A 95 -0.78 -2.75 8.28
N SER A 96 0.29 -2.68 9.09
CA SER A 96 1.50 -3.46 8.83
C SER A 96 1.35 -4.90 9.35
N PRO A 97 2.09 -5.88 8.78
CA PRO A 97 2.19 -7.22 9.35
C PRO A 97 2.70 -7.22 10.79
N ASN A 98 3.57 -6.26 11.15
CA ASN A 98 4.09 -6.15 12.52
C ASN A 98 2.98 -5.80 13.51
N LEU A 99 2.13 -4.82 13.15
CA LEU A 99 0.99 -4.44 13.97
C LEU A 99 0.04 -5.61 14.20
N ALA A 100 -0.24 -6.39 13.15
CA ALA A 100 -1.14 -7.54 13.22
C ALA A 100 -0.65 -8.64 14.19
N ASN A 101 0.66 -8.89 14.27
CA ASN A 101 1.21 -10.10 14.88
C ASN A 101 1.99 -9.86 16.19
N GLU A 102 2.66 -8.71 16.35
CA GLU A 102 3.67 -8.52 17.39
C GLU A 102 3.32 -7.39 18.38
N SER A 103 2.31 -6.57 18.08
CA SER A 103 1.99 -5.37 18.85
C SER A 103 1.16 -5.65 20.11
N ARG A 104 1.65 -5.13 21.25
CA ARG A 104 0.90 -5.10 22.52
C ARG A 104 0.02 -3.85 22.58
N ASN A 105 -1.26 -4.02 22.92
CA ASN A 105 -2.25 -2.94 22.87
C ASN A 105 -2.22 -2.21 21.51
N GLY A 106 -2.01 -2.97 20.43
CA GLY A 106 -2.00 -2.46 19.07
C GLY A 106 -3.41 -2.05 18.64
N ALA A 107 -3.50 -0.90 17.98
CA ALA A 107 -4.75 -0.42 17.41
C ALA A 107 -4.49 0.29 16.08
N VAL A 108 -5.56 0.46 15.31
CA VAL A 108 -5.56 1.30 14.12
C VAL A 108 -6.76 2.24 14.17
N ILE A 109 -6.54 3.49 13.78
CA ILE A 109 -7.59 4.47 13.54
C ILE A 109 -7.75 4.61 12.03
N LEU A 110 -8.95 4.39 11.50
CA LEU A 110 -9.25 4.45 10.07
C LEU A 110 -10.31 5.50 9.78
N THR A 111 -10.14 6.24 8.70
CA THR A 111 -11.24 7.03 8.11
C THR A 111 -12.23 6.10 7.40
N GLU A 112 -13.47 6.56 7.21
CA GLU A 112 -14.50 5.79 6.50
C GLU A 112 -14.12 5.41 5.07
N ASP A 113 -13.44 6.31 4.35
CA ASP A 113 -12.94 6.09 2.99
C ASP A 113 -11.64 5.26 2.93
N GLU A 114 -11.09 4.90 4.10
CA GLU A 114 -9.82 4.18 4.30
C GLU A 114 -8.59 4.90 3.73
N SER A 115 -8.68 6.20 3.40
CA SER A 115 -7.56 6.99 2.87
C SER A 115 -6.55 7.38 3.95
N VAL A 116 -6.95 7.37 5.22
CA VAL A 116 -6.08 7.59 6.37
C VAL A 116 -6.09 6.34 7.26
N SER A 117 -4.89 5.92 7.65
CA SER A 117 -4.68 4.87 8.64
C SER A 117 -3.63 5.32 9.65
N ILE A 118 -3.99 5.35 10.93
CA ILE A 118 -3.08 5.72 12.01
C ILE A 118 -2.87 4.50 12.89
N MET A 119 -1.70 3.90 12.80
CA MET A 119 -1.35 2.71 13.59
C MET A 119 -0.75 3.14 14.93
N ILE A 120 -1.15 2.46 15.98
CA ILE A 120 -0.74 2.72 17.37
C ILE A 120 -0.01 1.50 17.92
N ASN A 121 1.11 1.73 18.61
CA ASN A 121 1.97 0.70 19.20
C ASN A 121 2.52 -0.31 18.19
N GLU A 122 3.01 0.19 17.04
CA GLU A 122 3.68 -0.64 16.03
C GLU A 122 5.19 -0.77 16.34
N GLU A 123 6.10 -0.47 15.40
CA GLU A 123 7.53 -0.29 15.72
C GLU A 123 7.76 1.00 16.52
N ASP A 124 6.91 2.00 16.28
CA ASP A 124 6.84 3.29 16.94
C ASP A 124 5.44 3.47 17.57
N HIS A 125 5.31 4.35 18.56
CA HIS A 125 4.03 4.57 19.26
C HIS A 125 2.91 5.04 18.32
N LEU A 126 3.24 5.91 17.37
CA LEU A 126 2.31 6.52 16.44
C LEU A 126 2.88 6.40 15.02
N ARG A 127 2.07 5.89 14.10
CA ARG A 127 2.41 5.82 12.69
C ARG A 127 1.23 6.27 11.83
N ILE A 128 1.30 7.52 11.38
CA ILE A 128 0.31 8.13 10.49
C ILE A 128 0.59 7.63 9.07
N GLN A 129 -0.45 7.21 8.35
CA GLN A 129 -0.38 6.77 6.96
C GLN A 129 -1.50 7.44 6.16
N CYS A 130 -1.13 8.15 5.09
CA CYS A 130 -2.06 8.67 4.10
C CYS A 130 -1.89 7.93 2.77
N LEU A 131 -3.01 7.53 2.16
CA LEU A 131 -3.12 6.77 0.93
C LEU A 131 -3.89 7.58 -0.11
N TYR A 132 -3.31 7.72 -1.30
CA TYR A 132 -3.93 8.39 -2.43
C TYR A 132 -3.87 7.51 -3.69
N PRO A 133 -4.89 7.51 -4.56
CA PRO A 133 -4.80 6.88 -5.86
C PRO A 133 -3.83 7.64 -6.78
N GLY A 134 -3.14 6.92 -7.67
CA GLY A 134 -2.27 7.57 -8.65
C GLY A 134 -1.11 8.35 -8.02
N PHE A 135 -0.60 9.31 -8.79
CA PHE A 135 0.60 10.07 -8.45
C PHE A 135 0.25 11.39 -7.77
N GLN A 136 0.20 11.38 -6.43
CA GLN A 136 -0.26 12.51 -5.60
C GLN A 136 0.61 12.65 -4.34
N VAL A 137 1.95 12.66 -4.53
CA VAL A 137 2.93 12.62 -3.43
C VAL A 137 2.86 13.85 -2.55
N ARG A 138 2.57 15.01 -3.13
CA ARG A 138 2.52 16.28 -2.39
C ARG A 138 1.25 16.37 -1.56
N GLU A 139 0.11 16.01 -2.15
CA GLU A 139 -1.19 15.98 -1.50
C GLU A 139 -1.21 14.96 -0.35
N ALA A 140 -0.62 13.78 -0.57
CA ALA A 140 -0.47 12.78 0.48
C ALA A 140 0.45 13.26 1.62
N TRP A 141 1.46 14.08 1.33
CA TRP A 141 2.32 14.68 2.34
C TRP A 141 1.59 15.77 3.11
N GLU A 142 0.96 16.73 2.43
CA GLU A 142 0.17 17.80 3.06
C GLU A 142 -0.88 17.24 4.02
N ARG A 143 -1.60 16.18 3.61
CA ARG A 143 -2.58 15.51 4.48
C ARG A 143 -1.94 14.80 5.67
N ALA A 144 -0.77 14.19 5.48
CA ALA A 144 -0.06 13.53 6.57
C ALA A 144 0.51 14.53 7.58
N THR A 145 1.05 15.66 7.12
CA THR A 145 1.55 16.74 7.99
C THR A 145 0.42 17.38 8.77
N ALA A 146 -0.71 17.66 8.14
CA ALA A 146 -1.86 18.22 8.83
C ALA A 146 -2.36 17.30 9.97
N LEU A 147 -2.33 15.98 9.77
CA LEU A 147 -2.61 15.03 10.86
C LEU A 147 -1.50 15.03 11.93
N ASP A 148 -0.23 15.05 11.52
CA ASP A 148 0.91 15.10 12.45
C ASP A 148 0.82 16.32 13.38
N ASP A 149 0.49 17.49 12.83
CA ASP A 149 0.31 18.75 13.57
C ASP A 149 -0.84 18.64 14.60
N VAL A 150 -1.96 18.00 14.24
CA VAL A 150 -3.08 17.78 15.18
C VAL A 150 -2.62 16.92 16.36
N PHE A 151 -1.93 15.81 16.10
CA PHE A 151 -1.43 14.97 17.19
C PHE A 151 -0.34 15.69 18.00
N GLU A 152 0.57 16.45 17.38
CA GLU A 152 1.63 17.19 18.06
C GLU A 152 1.08 18.28 18.99
N SER A 153 -0.07 18.87 18.67
CA SER A 153 -0.72 19.89 19.52
C SER A 153 -1.15 19.36 20.90
N GLU A 154 -1.44 18.07 21.00
CA GLU A 154 -1.90 17.41 22.24
C GLU A 154 -0.85 16.46 22.84
N ILE A 155 0.17 16.09 22.07
CA ILE A 155 1.12 15.02 22.41
C ILE A 155 2.55 15.51 22.20
N ASP A 156 3.32 15.56 23.29
CA ASP A 156 4.75 15.82 23.22
C ASP A 156 5.49 14.65 22.53
N TYR A 157 6.06 14.93 21.36
CA TYR A 157 6.90 13.97 20.65
C TYR A 157 8.31 13.90 21.23
N ALA A 158 8.86 12.69 21.26
CA ALA A 158 10.25 12.41 21.58
C ALA A 158 11.13 12.90 20.42
N PHE A 159 11.64 14.12 20.55
CA PHE A 159 12.47 14.80 19.55
C PHE A 159 13.84 15.20 20.13
N ASP A 160 14.88 15.16 19.30
CA ASP A 160 16.24 15.63 19.60
C ASP A 160 16.72 16.60 18.51
N ASP A 161 17.24 17.75 18.91
CA ASP A 161 17.66 18.82 17.99
C ASP A 161 18.67 18.39 16.92
N LYS A 162 19.44 17.32 17.16
CA LYS A 162 20.47 16.82 16.22
C LYS A 162 20.01 15.59 15.45
N ARG A 163 19.13 14.78 16.03
CA ARG A 163 18.72 13.46 15.50
C ARG A 163 17.29 13.44 14.98
N GLY A 164 16.52 14.50 15.18
CA GLY A 164 15.11 14.60 14.81
C GLY A 164 14.21 13.76 15.72
N TYR A 165 13.13 13.24 15.15
CA TYR A 165 12.18 12.36 15.84
C TYR A 165 12.86 11.04 16.22
N LEU A 166 12.80 10.71 17.51
CA LEU A 166 13.43 9.53 18.07
C LEU A 166 12.57 8.29 17.77
N THR A 167 13.25 7.22 17.35
CA THR A 167 12.63 5.96 16.90
C THR A 167 13.54 4.78 17.23
N SER A 168 12.94 3.61 17.44
CA SER A 168 13.67 2.34 17.52
C SER A 168 14.09 1.81 16.15
N CYS A 169 13.47 2.29 15.07
CA CYS A 169 13.69 1.79 13.72
C CYS A 169 14.80 2.62 13.02
N PRO A 170 15.97 2.04 12.70
CA PRO A 170 17.06 2.79 12.09
C PRO A 170 16.71 3.46 10.76
N THR A 171 15.70 2.94 10.04
CA THR A 171 15.26 3.52 8.76
C THR A 171 14.38 4.76 8.91
N ASN A 172 13.87 5.05 10.11
CA ASN A 172 12.98 6.19 10.35
C ASN A 172 13.70 7.37 11.06
N VAL A 173 14.97 7.23 11.46
CA VAL A 173 15.72 8.26 12.21
C VAL A 173 15.75 9.59 11.44
N GLY A 174 15.57 10.72 12.14
CA GLY A 174 15.50 12.04 11.53
C GLY A 174 14.05 12.50 11.40
N THR A 175 13.57 12.57 10.17
CA THR A 175 12.22 13.06 9.85
C THR A 175 11.09 12.09 10.25
N GLY A 176 11.37 10.80 10.44
CA GLY A 176 10.32 9.79 10.59
C GLY A 176 9.49 9.56 9.32
N LEU A 177 9.84 10.22 8.20
CA LEU A 177 9.07 10.22 6.96
C LEU A 177 9.45 9.04 6.07
N ARG A 178 8.42 8.32 5.60
CA ARG A 178 8.54 7.37 4.51
C ARG A 178 7.46 7.58 3.46
N ALA A 179 7.84 8.26 2.39
CA ALA A 179 7.04 8.45 1.20
C ALA A 179 7.30 7.32 0.18
N SER A 180 6.25 6.88 -0.50
CA SER A 180 6.32 5.80 -1.46
C SER A 180 5.29 5.93 -2.58
N VAL A 181 5.67 5.48 -3.77
CA VAL A 181 4.80 5.41 -4.95
C VAL A 181 4.80 3.96 -5.44
N MET A 182 3.62 3.39 -5.63
CA MET A 182 3.44 2.07 -6.21
C MET A 182 3.19 2.21 -7.71
N MET A 183 4.00 1.54 -8.53
CA MET A 183 3.96 1.63 -9.99
C MET A 183 3.84 0.26 -10.65
N HIS A 184 3.04 0.20 -11.71
CA HIS A 184 2.94 -0.93 -12.63
C HIS A 184 3.85 -0.68 -13.84
N LEU A 185 4.96 -1.42 -13.89
CA LEU A 185 6.05 -1.22 -14.86
C LEU A 185 6.25 -2.43 -15.80
N PRO A 186 5.20 -2.95 -16.46
CA PRO A 186 5.31 -4.16 -17.25
C PRO A 186 6.17 -3.97 -18.51
N ALA A 187 6.15 -2.80 -19.16
CA ALA A 187 6.91 -2.61 -20.38
C ALA A 187 8.41 -2.53 -20.11
N LEU A 188 8.84 -1.87 -19.03
CA LEU A 188 10.23 -1.88 -18.57
C LEU A 188 10.73 -3.29 -18.22
N VAL A 189 9.88 -4.14 -17.65
CA VAL A 189 10.21 -5.54 -17.39
C VAL A 189 10.33 -6.33 -18.71
N MET A 190 9.34 -6.23 -19.60
CA MET A 190 9.32 -6.95 -20.88
C MET A 190 10.47 -6.55 -21.82
N THR A 191 10.90 -5.29 -21.74
CA THR A 191 12.04 -4.76 -22.51
C THR A 191 13.39 -4.93 -21.79
N GLN A 192 13.40 -5.60 -20.63
CA GLN A 192 14.59 -5.88 -19.81
C GLN A 192 15.34 -4.61 -19.34
N GLN A 193 14.64 -3.48 -19.21
CA GLN A 193 15.20 -2.20 -18.78
C GLN A 193 15.11 -1.98 -17.27
N ILE A 194 14.26 -2.75 -16.57
CA ILE A 194 13.97 -2.54 -15.15
C ILE A 194 15.22 -2.51 -14.27
N ASN A 195 16.16 -3.45 -14.43
CA ASN A 195 17.38 -3.52 -13.61
C ASN A 195 18.27 -2.27 -13.72
N ARG A 196 18.26 -1.61 -14.88
CA ARG A 196 18.98 -0.35 -15.08
C ARG A 196 18.32 0.78 -14.30
N ILE A 197 16.98 0.83 -14.31
CA ILE A 197 16.21 1.80 -13.52
C ILE A 197 16.44 1.57 -12.02
N LEU A 198 16.33 0.33 -11.53
CA LEU A 198 16.56 0.00 -10.11
C LEU A 198 17.94 0.45 -9.63
N SER A 199 18.96 0.24 -10.46
CA SER A 199 20.33 0.64 -10.16
C SER A 199 20.49 2.16 -10.08
N ALA A 200 19.89 2.90 -11.02
CA ALA A 200 19.93 4.36 -11.05
C ALA A 200 19.17 4.99 -9.86
N VAL A 201 17.99 4.45 -9.53
CA VAL A 201 17.16 4.89 -8.40
C VAL A 201 17.88 4.71 -7.06
N SER A 202 18.63 3.61 -6.91
CA SER A 202 19.40 3.35 -5.69
C SER A 202 20.55 4.34 -5.48
N GLN A 203 21.14 4.87 -6.57
CA GLN A 203 22.23 5.85 -6.49
C GLN A 203 21.77 7.23 -6.00
N VAL A 204 20.48 7.54 -6.09
CA VAL A 204 19.89 8.83 -5.70
C VAL A 204 19.15 8.78 -4.36
N GLY A 205 19.43 7.76 -3.54
CA GLY A 205 18.91 7.67 -2.17
C GLY A 205 17.47 7.16 -2.06
N LEU A 206 16.97 6.49 -3.10
CA LEU A 206 15.68 5.81 -3.10
C LEU A 206 15.86 4.30 -3.11
N THR A 207 14.85 3.57 -2.65
CA THR A 207 14.83 2.10 -2.67
C THR A 207 13.61 1.62 -3.45
N VAL A 208 13.77 0.51 -4.16
CA VAL A 208 12.71 -0.14 -4.92
C VAL A 208 12.52 -1.57 -4.44
N ARG A 209 11.27 -1.97 -4.22
CA ARG A 209 10.91 -3.34 -3.79
C ARG A 209 9.68 -3.84 -4.55
N GLY A 210 9.59 -5.15 -4.79
CA GLY A 210 8.33 -5.77 -5.21
C GLY A 210 7.32 -5.77 -4.07
N ILE A 211 6.02 -5.59 -4.37
CA ILE A 211 4.95 -5.63 -3.36
C ILE A 211 4.60 -7.07 -2.97
N TYR A 212 4.50 -7.93 -3.98
CA TYR A 212 4.09 -9.32 -3.84
C TYR A 212 5.26 -10.21 -4.26
N GLY A 213 5.72 -11.08 -3.36
CA GLY A 213 6.86 -11.98 -3.57
C GLY A 213 7.82 -12.01 -2.38
N GLU A 214 8.69 -13.01 -2.35
CA GLU A 214 9.82 -13.06 -1.40
C GLU A 214 11.06 -12.43 -2.03
N GLY A 215 11.77 -11.58 -1.29
CA GLY A 215 13.01 -10.95 -1.75
C GLY A 215 12.80 -9.90 -2.85
N SER A 216 13.40 -10.12 -4.02
CA SER A 216 13.42 -9.18 -5.15
C SER A 216 12.41 -9.49 -6.26
N GLU A 217 11.59 -10.55 -6.12
CA GLU A 217 10.53 -10.84 -7.09
C GLU A 217 9.40 -9.78 -6.98
N ALA A 218 9.04 -9.18 -8.12
CA ALA A 218 7.93 -8.23 -8.21
C ALA A 218 6.77 -8.88 -8.98
N LEU A 219 5.94 -9.66 -8.27
CA LEU A 219 4.78 -10.31 -8.89
C LEU A 219 3.83 -9.26 -9.46
N GLY A 220 3.33 -9.53 -10.67
CA GLY A 220 2.45 -8.61 -11.39
C GLY A 220 3.14 -7.33 -11.89
N ASN A 221 4.48 -7.28 -11.94
CA ASN A 221 5.23 -6.09 -12.35
C ASN A 221 4.90 -4.84 -11.52
N LEU A 222 4.54 -5.02 -10.25
CA LEU A 222 4.26 -3.97 -9.29
C LEU A 222 5.48 -3.68 -8.43
N PHE A 223 5.94 -2.42 -8.49
CA PHE A 223 7.13 -1.95 -7.79
C PHE A 223 6.75 -0.81 -6.86
N GLN A 224 7.29 -0.82 -5.65
CA GLN A 224 7.20 0.31 -4.72
C GLN A 224 8.54 1.05 -4.72
N ILE A 225 8.51 2.31 -5.12
CA ILE A 225 9.63 3.24 -5.01
C ILE A 225 9.44 4.06 -3.75
N SER A 226 10.44 4.15 -2.88
CA SER A 226 10.36 4.92 -1.63
C SER A 226 11.68 5.57 -1.26
N ASN A 227 11.65 6.61 -0.44
CA ASN A 227 12.87 7.17 0.11
C ASN A 227 13.59 6.17 1.03
N GLN A 228 14.93 6.20 0.97
CA GLN A 228 15.79 5.49 1.92
C GLN A 228 16.43 6.46 2.92
N ILE A 229 16.68 7.70 2.49
CA ILE A 229 17.24 8.76 3.34
C ILE A 229 16.10 9.41 4.14
N THR A 230 16.32 9.50 5.45
CA THR A 230 15.38 10.08 6.43
C THR A 230 16.04 11.06 7.39
N LEU A 231 17.37 11.05 7.50
CA LEU A 231 18.17 11.95 8.33
C LEU A 231 19.07 12.84 7.44
N GLY A 232 19.16 14.12 7.78
CA GLY A 232 20.03 15.08 7.11
C GLY A 232 19.44 15.71 5.84
N GLN A 233 18.16 15.43 5.56
CA GLN A 233 17.35 16.10 4.54
C GLN A 233 16.03 16.51 5.18
N THR A 234 15.46 17.62 4.69
CA THR A 234 14.12 18.04 5.06
C THR A 234 13.07 17.14 4.42
N GLU A 235 11.89 17.07 5.01
CA GLU A 235 10.74 16.34 4.48
C GLU A 235 10.39 16.82 3.06
N ALA A 236 10.41 18.13 2.83
CA ALA A 236 10.16 18.71 1.51
C ALA A 236 11.18 18.23 0.45
N GLU A 237 12.47 18.18 0.78
CA GLU A 237 13.50 17.67 -0.14
C GLU A 237 13.29 16.17 -0.45
N ILE A 238 12.91 15.38 0.55
CA ILE A 238 12.60 13.95 0.39
C ILE A 238 11.42 13.76 -0.58
N ILE A 239 10.34 14.52 -0.37
CA ILE A 239 9.14 14.50 -1.21
C ILE A 239 9.45 14.91 -2.65
N GLU A 240 10.19 16.01 -2.84
CA GLU A 240 10.55 16.49 -4.18
C GLU A 240 11.50 15.56 -4.93
N ASN A 241 12.45 14.92 -4.23
CA ASN A 241 13.33 13.90 -4.81
C ASN A 241 12.52 12.69 -5.29
N LEU A 242 11.64 12.15 -4.44
CA LEU A 242 10.77 11.03 -4.82
C LEU A 242 9.87 11.39 -6.00
N HIS A 243 9.24 12.56 -5.95
CA HIS A 243 8.36 13.06 -7.01
C HIS A 243 9.11 13.17 -8.35
N SER A 244 10.29 13.78 -8.35
CA SER A 244 11.10 13.96 -9.57
C SER A 244 11.56 12.64 -10.19
N VAL A 245 12.00 11.68 -9.36
CA VAL A 245 12.44 10.37 -9.85
C VAL A 245 11.25 9.53 -10.33
N ALA A 246 10.12 9.57 -9.61
CA ALA A 246 8.90 8.89 -10.02
C ALA A 246 8.43 9.37 -11.40
N LEU A 247 8.42 10.68 -11.66
CA LEU A 247 8.08 11.23 -12.98
C LEU A 247 8.97 10.68 -14.10
N GLN A 248 10.28 10.55 -13.86
CA GLN A 248 11.18 9.97 -14.85
C GLN A 248 10.88 8.50 -15.13
N ILE A 249 10.54 7.72 -14.09
CA ILE A 249 10.17 6.30 -14.24
C ILE A 249 8.87 6.16 -15.04
N ILE A 250 7.88 7.02 -14.76
CA ILE A 250 6.62 7.09 -15.53
C ILE A 250 6.92 7.32 -17.00
N GLU A 251 7.75 8.31 -17.31
CA GLU A 251 8.12 8.63 -18.70
C GLU A 251 8.89 7.49 -19.37
N HIS A 252 9.79 6.81 -18.65
CA HIS A 252 10.47 5.62 -19.17
C HIS A 252 9.52 4.46 -19.47
N GLU A 253 8.52 4.21 -18.61
CA GLU A 253 7.49 3.20 -18.86
C GLU A 253 6.60 3.58 -20.05
N LYS A 254 6.16 4.83 -20.18
CA LYS A 254 5.39 5.32 -21.35
C LYS A 254 6.16 5.11 -22.65
N ASN A 255 7.45 5.45 -22.67
CA ASN A 255 8.31 5.24 -23.83
C ASN A 255 8.51 3.75 -24.15
N ALA A 256 8.67 2.90 -23.13
CA ALA A 256 8.77 1.45 -23.31
C ALA A 256 7.46 0.86 -23.86
N ARG A 257 6.30 1.30 -23.36
CA ARG A 257 4.96 0.93 -23.85
C ARG A 257 4.79 1.30 -25.33
N ALA A 258 5.13 2.54 -25.70
CA ALA A 258 5.07 3.00 -27.09
C ALA A 258 5.97 2.17 -28.02
N ARG A 259 7.20 1.85 -27.57
CA ARG A 259 8.12 1.00 -28.32
C ARG A 259 7.60 -0.42 -28.49
N LEU A 260 7.01 -1.02 -27.46
CA LEU A 260 6.39 -2.35 -27.56
C LEU A 260 5.26 -2.38 -28.58
N LEU A 261 4.44 -1.34 -28.64
CA LEU A 261 3.41 -1.19 -29.66
C LEU A 261 3.99 -1.01 -31.07
N GLY A 262 5.05 -0.24 -31.23
CA GLY A 262 5.72 -0.05 -32.53
C GLY A 262 6.39 -1.33 -33.06
N ASP A 263 7.17 -1.99 -32.21
CA ASP A 263 8.05 -3.09 -32.61
C ASP A 263 7.37 -4.46 -32.57
N SER A 264 6.29 -4.63 -31.80
CA SER A 264 5.77 -5.95 -31.42
C SER A 264 4.26 -5.99 -31.17
N LYS A 265 3.46 -5.10 -31.78
CA LYS A 265 2.01 -5.01 -31.53
C LYS A 265 1.31 -6.38 -31.49
N LEU A 266 1.44 -7.18 -32.55
CA LEU A 266 0.78 -8.49 -32.65
C LEU A 266 1.18 -9.45 -31.51
N ARG A 267 2.46 -9.44 -31.11
CA ARG A 267 2.97 -10.31 -30.04
C ARG A 267 2.43 -9.88 -28.68
N ILE A 268 2.34 -8.58 -28.42
CA ILE A 268 1.76 -8.06 -27.19
C ILE A 268 0.26 -8.32 -27.16
N THR A 269 -0.46 -8.11 -28.27
CA THR A 269 -1.88 -8.45 -28.38
C THR A 269 -2.12 -9.93 -28.09
N ASP A 270 -1.38 -10.86 -28.71
CA ASP A 270 -1.51 -12.29 -28.44
C ASP A 270 -1.26 -12.62 -26.97
N ARG A 271 -0.22 -12.03 -26.35
CA ARG A 271 0.08 -12.24 -24.93
C ARG A 271 -1.05 -11.75 -24.01
N VAL A 272 -1.58 -10.56 -24.27
CA VAL A 272 -2.71 -9.98 -23.53
C VAL A 272 -3.94 -10.88 -23.67
N MET A 273 -4.31 -11.26 -24.89
CA MET A 273 -5.48 -12.09 -25.17
C MET A 273 -5.36 -13.49 -24.54
N ARG A 274 -4.17 -14.10 -24.56
CA ARG A 274 -3.91 -15.35 -23.84
C ARG A 274 -4.10 -15.21 -22.35
N SER A 275 -3.58 -14.13 -21.76
CA SER A 275 -3.72 -13.89 -20.33
C SER A 275 -5.16 -13.64 -19.93
N TYR A 276 -5.92 -12.89 -20.74
CA TYR A 276 -7.35 -12.71 -20.57
C TYR A 276 -8.10 -14.04 -20.64
N GLY A 277 -7.87 -14.85 -21.68
CA GLY A 277 -8.48 -16.18 -21.79
C GLY A 277 -8.16 -17.11 -20.62
N ILE A 278 -6.92 -17.10 -20.13
CA ILE A 278 -6.54 -17.87 -18.93
C ILE A 278 -7.34 -17.39 -17.71
N LEU A 279 -7.42 -16.08 -17.47
CA LEU A 279 -8.19 -15.53 -16.34
C LEU A 279 -9.69 -15.83 -16.47
N SER A 280 -10.25 -15.82 -17.67
CA SER A 280 -11.67 -16.07 -17.93
C SER A 280 -12.08 -17.54 -17.84
N TYR A 281 -11.15 -18.50 -18.00
CA TYR A 281 -11.49 -19.93 -18.12
C TYR A 281 -10.73 -20.89 -17.20
N ALA A 282 -9.57 -20.51 -16.65
CA ALA A 282 -8.77 -21.43 -15.83
C ALA A 282 -9.56 -21.90 -14.60
N ALA A 283 -9.48 -23.19 -14.26
CA ALA A 283 -10.17 -23.78 -13.11
C ALA A 283 -9.38 -23.65 -11.80
N VAL A 284 -8.05 -23.56 -11.89
CA VAL A 284 -7.09 -23.48 -10.78
C VAL A 284 -6.03 -22.46 -11.17
N MET A 285 -5.66 -21.57 -10.24
CA MET A 285 -4.66 -20.54 -10.49
C MET A 285 -3.97 -20.14 -9.19
N ASP A 286 -2.64 -20.24 -9.15
CA ASP A 286 -1.87 -19.78 -8.00
C ASP A 286 -1.73 -18.24 -7.97
N SER A 287 -1.23 -17.69 -6.86
CA SER A 287 -1.08 -16.23 -6.70
C SER A 287 -0.09 -15.61 -7.70
N LYS A 288 0.98 -16.34 -8.08
CA LYS A 288 2.02 -15.80 -8.97
C LYS A 288 1.50 -15.68 -10.39
N GLU A 289 0.81 -16.72 -10.86
CA GLU A 289 0.14 -16.72 -12.16
C GLU A 289 -0.94 -15.67 -12.20
N ALA A 290 -1.83 -15.60 -11.20
CA ALA A 290 -2.88 -14.58 -11.14
C ALA A 290 -2.33 -13.16 -11.26
N ALA A 291 -1.32 -12.83 -10.45
CA ALA A 291 -0.68 -11.51 -10.49
C ALA A 291 -0.07 -11.20 -11.88
N GLN A 292 0.63 -12.17 -12.49
CA GLN A 292 1.21 -11.97 -13.82
C GLN A 292 0.16 -11.79 -14.91
N ARG A 293 -0.94 -12.55 -14.87
CA ARG A 293 -2.00 -12.49 -15.87
C ARG A 293 -2.82 -11.21 -15.72
N LEU A 294 -3.13 -10.80 -14.49
CA LEU A 294 -3.78 -9.51 -14.21
C LEU A 294 -2.91 -8.35 -14.69
N SER A 295 -1.58 -8.42 -14.49
CA SER A 295 -0.62 -7.45 -15.00
C SER A 295 -0.62 -7.35 -16.53
N ASP A 296 -0.64 -8.50 -17.23
CA ASP A 296 -0.70 -8.54 -18.69
C ASP A 296 -2.03 -7.97 -19.22
N VAL A 297 -3.18 -8.32 -18.59
CA VAL A 297 -4.50 -7.79 -18.96
C VAL A 297 -4.58 -6.29 -18.73
N ARG A 298 -4.10 -5.80 -17.60
CA ARG A 298 -4.05 -4.36 -17.30
C ARG A 298 -3.26 -3.59 -18.37
N LEU A 299 -2.07 -4.07 -18.72
CA LEU A 299 -1.31 -3.48 -19.83
C LEU A 299 -2.12 -3.48 -21.13
N GLY A 300 -2.84 -4.56 -21.41
CA GLY A 300 -3.72 -4.65 -22.57
C GLY A 300 -4.82 -3.60 -22.62
N VAL A 301 -5.48 -3.37 -21.48
CA VAL A 301 -6.52 -2.33 -21.32
C VAL A 301 -5.92 -0.94 -21.48
N ASP A 302 -4.81 -0.64 -20.79
CA ASP A 302 -4.13 0.66 -20.86
C ASP A 302 -3.65 1.00 -22.28
N LEU A 303 -3.23 0.00 -23.07
CA LEU A 303 -2.77 0.18 -24.45
C LEU A 303 -3.92 0.15 -25.48
N GLY A 304 -5.17 -0.03 -25.05
CA GLY A 304 -6.33 -0.16 -25.95
C GLY A 304 -6.29 -1.41 -26.84
N LEU A 305 -5.61 -2.47 -26.40
CA LEU A 305 -5.54 -3.75 -27.11
C LEU A 305 -6.67 -4.71 -26.73
N LEU A 306 -7.33 -4.44 -25.60
CA LEU A 306 -8.43 -5.22 -25.06
C LEU A 306 -9.48 -4.24 -24.51
N GLU A 307 -10.73 -4.37 -24.99
CA GLU A 307 -11.89 -3.82 -24.29
C GLU A 307 -12.14 -4.71 -23.07
N GLY A 308 -11.48 -4.38 -21.97
CA GLY A 308 -11.41 -5.22 -20.77
C GLY A 308 -12.04 -4.55 -19.55
N PRO A 309 -11.93 -5.19 -18.37
CA PRO A 309 -12.48 -4.65 -17.14
C PRO A 309 -11.90 -3.28 -16.80
N GLU A 310 -12.70 -2.42 -16.17
CA GLU A 310 -12.24 -1.12 -15.70
C GLU A 310 -11.08 -1.26 -14.70
N ILE A 311 -10.20 -0.27 -14.63
CA ILE A 311 -9.04 -0.25 -13.72
C ILE A 311 -9.43 -0.53 -12.25
N PRO A 312 -10.52 0.03 -11.70
CA PRO A 312 -10.94 -0.27 -10.32
C PRO A 312 -11.24 -1.75 -10.10
N VAL A 313 -11.81 -2.45 -11.08
CA VAL A 313 -12.07 -3.90 -11.01
C VAL A 313 -10.75 -4.68 -10.97
N MET A 314 -9.75 -4.25 -11.74
CA MET A 314 -8.42 -4.87 -11.71
C MET A 314 -7.69 -4.64 -10.38
N ASN A 315 -7.79 -3.43 -9.82
CA ASN A 315 -7.25 -3.12 -8.49
C ASN A 315 -7.94 -3.98 -7.43
N GLU A 316 -9.27 -4.13 -7.53
CA GLU A 316 -10.04 -4.98 -6.63
C GLU A 316 -9.58 -6.44 -6.68
N LEU A 317 -9.38 -6.98 -7.88
CA LEU A 317 -8.90 -8.36 -8.08
C LEU A 317 -7.53 -8.61 -7.43
N ASN A 318 -6.63 -7.63 -7.40
CA ASN A 318 -5.34 -7.77 -6.73
C ASN A 318 -5.48 -8.01 -5.22
N VAL A 319 -6.51 -7.43 -4.58
CA VAL A 319 -6.80 -7.62 -3.15
C VAL A 319 -7.66 -8.87 -2.93
N LYS A 320 -8.74 -9.03 -3.70
CA LYS A 320 -9.70 -10.15 -3.61
C LYS A 320 -9.06 -11.52 -3.78
N THR A 321 -7.99 -11.60 -4.57
CA THR A 321 -7.28 -12.85 -4.86
C THR A 321 -6.20 -13.20 -3.82
N GLN A 322 -6.00 -12.35 -2.80
CA GLN A 322 -5.10 -12.63 -1.70
C GLN A 322 -5.66 -13.71 -0.76
N PRO A 323 -4.78 -14.46 -0.07
CA PRO A 323 -5.22 -15.61 0.73
C PRO A 323 -6.23 -15.27 1.84
N GLY A 324 -6.06 -14.15 2.55
CA GLY A 324 -6.95 -13.71 3.63
C GLY A 324 -8.32 -13.34 3.11
N PHE A 325 -8.38 -12.51 2.07
CA PHE A 325 -9.65 -12.14 1.45
C PHE A 325 -10.41 -13.36 0.88
N LEU A 326 -9.71 -14.30 0.26
CA LEU A 326 -10.30 -15.57 -0.20
C LEU A 326 -10.88 -16.38 0.96
N GLN A 327 -10.15 -16.49 2.08
CA GLN A 327 -10.63 -17.17 3.28
C GLN A 327 -11.85 -16.46 3.89
N LYS A 328 -11.87 -15.13 3.93
CA LYS A 328 -13.02 -14.35 4.41
C LYS A 328 -14.25 -14.57 3.53
N THR A 329 -14.05 -14.64 2.21
CA THR A 329 -15.13 -14.76 1.22
C THR A 329 -15.72 -16.17 1.15
N PHE A 330 -14.88 -17.22 1.17
CA PHE A 330 -15.30 -18.60 0.91
C PHE A 330 -15.19 -19.54 2.12
N GLY A 331 -14.63 -19.10 3.24
CA GLY A 331 -14.55 -19.86 4.50
C GLY A 331 -13.14 -19.97 5.09
N GLU A 332 -13.07 -20.03 6.42
CA GLU A 332 -11.85 -20.22 7.20
C GLU A 332 -11.21 -21.60 6.98
N GLY A 333 -9.88 -21.70 7.12
CA GLY A 333 -9.17 -23.00 7.15
C GLY A 333 -8.87 -23.65 5.79
N MET A 334 -8.93 -22.89 4.70
CA MET A 334 -8.77 -23.37 3.32
C MET A 334 -7.36 -23.91 2.97
N HIS A 335 -7.29 -25.11 2.38
CA HIS A 335 -6.03 -25.72 1.92
C HIS A 335 -5.45 -24.95 0.71
N PRO A 336 -4.11 -24.91 0.49
CA PRO A 336 -3.51 -24.22 -0.67
C PRO A 336 -4.19 -24.50 -2.02
N SER A 337 -4.47 -25.77 -2.33
CA SER A 337 -5.13 -26.17 -3.58
C SER A 337 -6.57 -25.64 -3.71
N GLU A 338 -7.31 -25.56 -2.59
CA GLU A 338 -8.65 -24.99 -2.59
C GLU A 338 -8.58 -23.48 -2.82
N ARG A 339 -7.60 -22.79 -2.22
CA ARG A 339 -7.37 -21.36 -2.47
C ARG A 339 -7.12 -21.08 -3.95
N ASP A 340 -6.34 -21.92 -4.62
CA ASP A 340 -6.06 -21.75 -6.05
C ASP A 340 -7.30 -21.96 -6.92
N MET A 341 -8.17 -22.91 -6.55
CA MET A 341 -9.47 -23.11 -7.20
C MET A 341 -10.40 -21.91 -6.97
N TYR A 342 -10.54 -21.45 -5.72
CA TYR A 342 -11.41 -20.31 -5.38
C TYR A 342 -10.90 -19.00 -5.96
N ARG A 343 -9.58 -18.80 -6.03
CA ARG A 343 -8.97 -17.67 -6.74
C ARG A 343 -9.40 -17.64 -8.19
N ALA A 344 -9.22 -18.76 -8.89
CA ALA A 344 -9.62 -18.87 -10.29
C ALA A 344 -11.13 -18.65 -10.43
N LYS A 345 -11.96 -19.24 -9.55
CA LYS A 345 -13.42 -19.03 -9.55
C LYS A 345 -13.78 -17.56 -9.43
N LEU A 346 -13.22 -16.85 -8.45
CA LEU A 346 -13.48 -15.44 -8.18
C LEU A 346 -13.11 -14.55 -9.37
N ILE A 347 -11.93 -14.80 -9.97
CA ILE A 347 -11.49 -14.09 -11.17
C ILE A 347 -12.47 -14.32 -12.32
N ARG A 348 -12.85 -15.58 -12.60
CA ARG A 348 -13.79 -15.91 -13.68
C ARG A 348 -15.14 -15.26 -13.47
N GLU A 349 -15.67 -15.26 -12.25
CA GLU A 349 -16.97 -14.65 -11.93
C GLU A 349 -16.92 -13.12 -12.06
N THR A 350 -15.77 -12.51 -11.78
CA THR A 350 -15.58 -11.06 -11.92
C THR A 350 -15.42 -10.65 -13.39
N LEU A 351 -14.69 -11.43 -14.19
CA LEU A 351 -14.43 -11.11 -15.60
C LEU A 351 -15.51 -11.62 -16.56
N GLY A 352 -16.21 -12.70 -16.21
CA GLY A 352 -17.19 -13.38 -17.07
C GLY A 352 -18.56 -12.72 -17.17
N ASN A 353 -18.79 -11.61 -16.45
CA ASN A 353 -20.00 -10.80 -16.53
C ASN A 353 -19.92 -9.68 -17.59
N HIS A 354 -18.91 -9.70 -18.46
CA HIS A 354 -18.70 -8.75 -19.56
C HIS A 354 -18.65 -9.43 -20.92
#